data_AF-A0A4S8QP46-F1
#
_entry.id   AF-A0A4S8QP46-F1
#
_cell.length_a   1.000
_cell.length_b   1.000
_cell.length_c   1.000
_cell.angle_alpha   90.00
_cell.angle_beta   90.00
_cell.angle_gamma   90.00
#
_symmetry.space_group_name_H-M   'P 1'
#
loop_
_entity.id
_entity.type
_entity.pdbx_description
1 polymer ?
#
loop_
_entity_poly.entity_id
_entity_poly.type
_entity_poly.pdbx_seq_one_letter_code
_entity_poly.pdbx_strand_id
1 'polypeptide(L)'
;MASGTMQPCGVKVEADILSARGIILDVVDGLGSAIFGAKANPLDNLTLPPLASHKILQQSTTDNSRYPTRNDLLHAIWNTLVSSRTEVRTKATSVSEAVYFMFTSVAISREEWPFEDIWKWDQFDEVRSFHAKNAMLKFAGKPFSDWITIAMEVYEPNIDAYVDNPTDEFRTLKGHFENTVIDRRLLVTASGYIGHVPNDTQCGDAICILYGMDVPVVLRQSQDGTYELIGPYYVHCVMGGELMDDMQNGVFEERIFNIA
;
A
#
# COMPACT_ATOMS: atom_id res chain seq x y z
N MET A 1 -8.18 0.94 14.73
CA MET A 1 -9.04 -0.12 14.16
C MET A 1 -9.80 0.46 12.99
N ALA A 2 -9.77 -0.16 11.81
CA ALA A 2 -10.51 0.28 10.63
C ALA A 2 -12.04 0.31 10.86
N SER A 3 -12.57 -0.56 11.73
CA SER A 3 -13.99 -0.52 12.15
C SER A 3 -14.29 0.45 13.31
N GLY A 4 -13.27 1.12 13.85
CA GLY A 4 -13.33 1.96 15.05
C GLY A 4 -14.16 1.41 16.21
N THR A 5 -15.19 2.15 16.67
CA THR A 5 -16.00 1.82 17.86
C THR A 5 -17.25 0.96 17.57
N MET A 6 -17.44 0.52 16.32
CA MET A 6 -18.59 -0.34 15.99
C MET A 6 -18.53 -1.63 16.81
N GLN A 7 -19.67 -2.01 17.40
CA GLN A 7 -19.73 -3.21 18.24
C GLN A 7 -19.27 -4.43 17.43
N PRO A 8 -18.33 -5.25 17.99
CA PRO A 8 -18.01 -6.53 17.40
C PRO A 8 -19.29 -7.33 17.22
N CYS A 9 -19.62 -7.68 15.98
CA CYS A 9 -20.76 -8.54 15.74
C CYS A 9 -20.38 -9.98 16.06
N GLY A 10 -21.35 -10.73 16.61
CA GLY A 10 -21.18 -12.15 16.86
C GLY A 10 -20.81 -12.88 15.57
N VAL A 11 -19.56 -13.31 15.50
CA VAL A 11 -19.06 -14.17 14.44
C VAL A 11 -19.79 -15.51 14.53
N LYS A 12 -20.36 -15.97 13.42
CA LYS A 12 -20.92 -17.32 13.31
C LYS A 12 -20.06 -18.13 12.37
N VAL A 13 -19.66 -19.31 12.81
CA VAL A 13 -18.98 -20.31 11.98
C VAL A 13 -19.90 -21.52 11.89
N GLU A 14 -20.41 -21.79 10.70
CA GLU A 14 -21.26 -22.94 10.41
C GLU A 14 -20.73 -23.63 9.15
N ALA A 15 -20.45 -24.94 9.23
CA ALA A 15 -20.03 -25.76 8.09
C ALA A 15 -18.89 -25.14 7.25
N ASP A 16 -17.79 -24.75 7.91
CA ASP A 16 -16.60 -24.12 7.32
C ASP A 16 -16.82 -22.72 6.69
N ILE A 17 -18.02 -22.14 6.86
CA ILE A 17 -18.32 -20.78 6.42
C ILE A 17 -18.30 -19.83 7.63
N LEU A 18 -17.52 -18.75 7.49
CA LEU A 18 -17.46 -17.63 8.42
C LEU A 18 -18.41 -16.51 7.96
N SER A 19 -19.48 -16.26 8.72
CA SER A 19 -20.37 -15.12 8.45
C SER A 19 -19.95 -13.89 9.27
N ALA A 20 -19.66 -12.78 8.57
CA ALA A 20 -19.26 -11.51 9.18
C ALA A 20 -20.06 -10.33 8.62
N ARG A 21 -20.38 -9.35 9.47
CA ARG A 21 -20.98 -8.08 9.04
C ARG A 21 -19.90 -7.09 8.64
N GLY A 22 -20.18 -6.25 7.65
CA GLY A 22 -19.27 -5.21 7.21
C GLY A 22 -19.82 -4.36 6.08
N ILE A 23 -18.92 -3.64 5.43
CA ILE A 23 -19.23 -2.80 4.26
C ILE A 23 -18.24 -3.09 3.13
N ILE A 24 -18.69 -2.89 1.89
CA ILE A 24 -17.79 -2.75 0.74
C ILE A 24 -17.36 -1.28 0.68
N LEU A 25 -16.07 -1.04 0.83
CA LEU A 25 -15.47 0.28 0.72
C LEU A 25 -15.33 0.70 -0.75
N ASP A 26 -14.73 -0.18 -1.56
CA ASP A 26 -14.46 0.10 -2.98
C ASP A 26 -14.13 -1.21 -3.72
N VAL A 27 -13.75 -1.09 -4.99
CA VAL A 27 -13.36 -2.21 -5.86
C VAL A 27 -11.94 -1.99 -6.40
N VAL A 28 -11.18 -3.08 -6.52
CA VAL A 28 -9.84 -3.09 -7.14
C VAL A 28 -9.94 -2.74 -8.63
N ASP A 29 -9.21 -1.70 -9.06
CA ASP A 29 -9.23 -1.20 -10.45
C ASP A 29 -7.86 -1.33 -11.14
N GLY A 30 -6.79 -0.89 -10.48
CA GLY A 30 -5.42 -0.98 -10.98
C GLY A 30 -4.51 -1.73 -10.01
N LEU A 31 -3.58 -2.53 -10.53
CA LEU A 31 -2.63 -3.30 -9.74
C LEU A 31 -1.22 -3.21 -10.31
N GLY A 32 -0.27 -2.87 -9.45
CA GLY A 32 1.15 -2.88 -9.77
C GLY A 32 1.70 -4.29 -10.05
N SER A 33 2.95 -4.34 -10.50
CA SER A 33 3.74 -5.55 -10.62
C SER A 33 4.36 -5.91 -9.26
N ALA A 34 4.21 -7.18 -8.86
CA ALA A 34 4.74 -7.68 -7.60
C ALA A 34 6.28 -7.71 -7.57
N ILE A 35 6.82 -7.58 -6.35
CA ILE A 35 8.19 -7.97 -6.02
C ILE A 35 8.16 -9.26 -5.24
N PHE A 36 9.06 -10.17 -5.61
CA PHE A 36 9.31 -11.39 -4.88
C PHE A 36 10.65 -11.24 -4.17
N GLY A 37 10.66 -11.49 -2.87
CA GLY A 37 11.90 -11.56 -2.12
C GLY A 37 12.77 -12.71 -2.63
N ALA A 38 14.09 -12.62 -2.44
CA ALA A 38 14.93 -13.80 -2.52
C ALA A 38 14.41 -14.79 -1.47
N LYS A 39 14.11 -16.03 -1.87
CA LYS A 39 13.53 -17.06 -0.99
C LYS A 39 14.32 -17.12 0.32
N ALA A 40 13.76 -16.57 1.40
CA ALA A 40 14.28 -16.83 2.73
C ALA A 40 14.00 -18.31 3.00
N ASN A 41 15.06 -19.08 3.28
CA ASN A 41 15.05 -20.50 3.63
C ASN A 41 14.40 -21.51 2.66
N PRO A 42 15.13 -22.56 2.23
CA PRO A 42 14.56 -23.72 1.53
C PRO A 42 13.47 -24.50 2.29
N LEU A 43 13.24 -24.18 3.57
CA LEU A 43 12.17 -24.75 4.40
C LEU A 43 10.85 -23.96 4.30
N ASP A 44 10.86 -22.74 3.77
CA ASP A 44 9.66 -21.92 3.53
C ASP A 44 8.97 -22.28 2.20
N ASN A 45 9.13 -23.53 1.73
CA ASN A 45 8.52 -24.09 0.51
C ASN A 45 6.98 -24.19 0.55
N LEU A 46 6.31 -23.49 1.47
CA LEU A 46 4.85 -23.39 1.54
C LEU A 46 4.28 -22.24 0.71
N THR A 47 5.12 -21.30 0.22
CA THR A 47 4.66 -20.27 -0.73
C THR A 47 4.62 -20.84 -2.14
N LEU A 48 3.41 -20.87 -2.71
CA LEU A 48 3.20 -21.22 -4.12
C LEU A 48 4.14 -20.39 -5.02
N PRO A 49 4.67 -20.97 -6.11
CA PRO A 49 5.50 -20.22 -7.02
C PRO A 49 4.71 -19.03 -7.58
N PRO A 50 5.34 -17.87 -7.76
CA PRO A 50 4.64 -16.68 -8.19
C PRO A 50 4.04 -16.86 -9.59
N LEU A 51 2.73 -16.60 -9.70
CA LEU A 51 2.00 -16.69 -10.95
C LEU A 51 2.47 -15.60 -11.93
N ALA A 52 2.38 -15.90 -13.23
CA ALA A 52 2.73 -14.94 -14.27
C ALA A 52 1.89 -13.66 -14.18
N SER A 53 0.62 -13.77 -13.78
CA SER A 53 -0.29 -12.64 -13.54
C SER A 53 0.21 -11.67 -12.47
N HIS A 54 0.96 -12.14 -11.48
CA HIS A 54 1.50 -11.28 -10.41
C HIS A 54 2.61 -10.36 -10.91
N LYS A 55 3.26 -10.71 -12.02
CA LYS A 55 4.36 -9.95 -12.62
C LYS A 55 3.88 -8.85 -13.57
N ILE A 56 2.62 -8.93 -14.01
CA ILE A 56 2.07 -8.04 -15.04
C ILE A 56 1.28 -6.93 -14.35
N LEU A 57 1.69 -5.69 -14.64
CA LEU A 57 0.96 -4.49 -14.25
C LEU A 57 -0.40 -4.47 -14.94
N GLN A 58 -1.45 -4.23 -14.16
CA GLN A 58 -2.82 -4.01 -14.62
C GLN A 58 -3.15 -2.55 -14.39
N GLN A 59 -3.39 -1.81 -15.47
CA GLN A 59 -3.54 -0.36 -15.39
C GLN A 59 -4.87 0.04 -14.77
N SER A 60 -4.87 1.10 -13.95
CA SER A 60 -6.12 1.70 -13.46
C SER A 60 -6.89 2.33 -14.61
N THR A 61 -8.21 2.21 -14.58
CA THR A 61 -9.12 2.89 -15.50
C THR A 61 -9.58 4.24 -14.94
N THR A 62 -9.42 4.46 -13.63
CA THR A 62 -9.79 5.71 -12.97
C THR A 62 -8.72 6.79 -13.08
N ASP A 63 -9.17 8.04 -13.29
CA ASP A 63 -8.37 9.25 -13.13
C ASP A 63 -8.69 9.98 -11.82
N ASN A 64 -9.59 9.42 -10.99
CA ASN A 64 -10.02 10.03 -9.73
C ASN A 64 -8.91 9.95 -8.67
N SER A 65 -8.96 10.89 -7.72
CA SER A 65 -8.16 10.86 -6.49
C SER A 65 -9.12 10.99 -5.31
N ARG A 66 -8.97 10.12 -4.31
CA ARG A 66 -9.65 10.33 -3.02
C ARG A 66 -8.95 11.36 -2.14
N TYR A 67 -7.71 11.70 -2.47
CA TYR A 67 -6.86 12.64 -1.75
C TYR A 67 -7.12 14.06 -2.30
N PRO A 68 -7.58 15.02 -1.46
CA PRO A 68 -8.12 16.30 -1.93
C PRO A 68 -7.13 17.18 -2.68
N THR A 69 -5.86 17.17 -2.25
CA THR A 69 -4.81 17.97 -2.87
C THR A 69 -3.72 17.09 -3.47
N ARG A 70 -2.93 17.70 -4.37
CA ARG A 70 -1.72 17.07 -4.93
C ARG A 70 -0.75 16.62 -3.83
N ASN A 71 -0.59 17.43 -2.79
CA ASN A 71 0.30 17.10 -1.68
C ASN A 71 -0.26 15.93 -0.87
N ASP A 72 -1.57 15.88 -0.62
CA ASP A 72 -2.19 14.74 0.07
C ASP A 72 -2.00 13.44 -0.71
N LEU A 73 -2.12 13.48 -2.04
CA LEU A 73 -1.86 12.32 -2.89
C LEU A 73 -0.38 11.90 -2.85
N LEU A 74 0.56 12.84 -2.94
CA LEU A 74 2.00 12.56 -2.76
C LEU A 74 2.28 11.91 -1.40
N HIS A 75 1.70 12.47 -0.33
CA HIS A 75 1.81 11.93 1.02
C HIS A 75 1.22 10.51 1.10
N ALA A 76 0.13 10.24 0.40
CA ALA A 76 -0.49 8.93 0.37
C ALA A 76 0.34 7.90 -0.40
N ILE A 77 0.92 8.30 -1.55
CA ILE A 77 1.82 7.45 -2.34
C ILE A 77 3.00 7.05 -1.46
N TRP A 78 3.61 8.05 -0.82
CA TRP A 78 4.72 7.85 0.10
C TRP A 78 4.37 6.86 1.22
N ASN A 79 3.32 7.15 1.98
CA ASN A 79 2.92 6.33 3.11
C ASN A 79 2.55 4.90 2.71
N THR A 80 2.08 4.70 1.48
CA THR A 80 1.78 3.38 0.93
C THR A 80 3.04 2.55 0.73
N LEU A 81 4.17 3.16 0.37
CA LEU A 81 5.45 2.47 0.15
C LEU A 81 6.11 2.01 1.44
N VAL A 82 5.80 2.65 2.57
CA VAL A 82 6.41 2.36 3.88
C VAL A 82 5.39 1.97 4.95
N SER A 83 4.15 1.70 4.54
CA SER A 83 3.02 1.38 5.43
C SER A 83 2.78 2.38 6.57
N SER A 84 3.10 3.67 6.37
CA SER A 84 3.12 4.71 7.42
C SER A 84 3.99 4.37 8.65
N ARG A 85 4.98 3.48 8.52
CA ARG A 85 5.88 3.11 9.62
C ARG A 85 7.18 3.91 9.54
N THR A 86 7.46 4.66 10.60
CA THR A 86 8.76 5.26 10.92
C THR A 86 9.04 5.00 12.41
N GLU A 87 10.31 4.87 12.79
CA GLU A 87 10.72 4.62 14.19
C GLU A 87 10.25 5.71 15.15
N VAL A 88 10.08 6.92 14.62
CA VAL A 88 9.59 8.08 15.36
C VAL A 88 8.07 8.13 15.25
N ARG A 89 7.41 8.42 16.37
CA ARG A 89 5.96 8.72 16.51
C ARG A 89 5.40 9.79 15.55
N THR A 90 6.20 10.32 14.66
CA THR A 90 5.81 11.17 13.53
C THR A 90 5.42 10.27 12.36
N LYS A 91 4.22 10.44 11.80
CA LYS A 91 3.85 9.80 10.52
C LYS A 91 5.01 9.94 9.54
N ALA A 92 5.30 8.92 8.72
CA ALA A 92 6.24 9.05 7.62
C ALA A 92 5.76 10.22 6.74
N THR A 93 6.33 11.39 6.95
CA THR A 93 6.00 12.58 6.19
C THR A 93 6.92 12.60 4.99
N SER A 94 6.45 13.19 3.90
CA SER A 94 7.24 13.43 2.68
C SER A 94 8.46 14.35 2.89
N VAL A 95 8.74 14.76 4.14
CA VAL A 95 9.85 15.65 4.51
C VAL A 95 10.99 14.92 5.20
N SER A 96 10.93 13.59 5.38
CA SER A 96 12.07 12.83 5.89
C SER A 96 13.17 12.75 4.82
N GLU A 97 14.41 12.99 5.24
CA GLU A 97 15.59 12.98 4.38
C GLU A 97 15.77 11.61 3.70
N ALA A 98 15.46 10.53 4.41
CA ALA A 98 15.52 9.17 3.88
C ALA A 98 14.52 8.92 2.73
N VAL A 99 13.35 9.56 2.79
CA VAL A 99 12.33 9.54 1.73
C VAL A 99 12.82 10.23 0.49
N TYR A 100 13.38 11.43 0.69
CA TYR A 100 13.92 12.23 -0.39
C TYR A 100 15.05 11.48 -1.10
N PHE A 101 15.95 10.83 -0.36
CA PHE A 101 17.01 10.01 -0.95
C PHE A 101 16.51 8.76 -1.65
N MET A 102 15.44 8.13 -1.13
CA MET A 102 14.75 7.06 -1.86
C MET A 102 14.26 7.52 -3.23
N PHE A 103 13.67 8.72 -3.33
CA PHE A 103 13.16 9.26 -4.61
C PHE A 103 14.26 9.74 -5.55
N THR A 104 15.24 10.48 -5.06
CA THR A 104 16.37 10.89 -5.90
C THR A 104 17.08 9.68 -6.49
N SER A 105 17.20 8.57 -5.73
CA SER A 105 17.84 7.33 -6.20
C SER A 105 17.18 6.72 -7.44
N VAL A 106 15.88 7.00 -7.69
CA VAL A 106 15.17 6.51 -8.87
C VAL A 106 15.20 7.48 -10.06
N ALA A 107 15.61 8.73 -9.81
CA ALA A 107 15.56 9.82 -10.78
C ALA A 107 16.94 10.23 -11.33
N ILE A 108 18.01 9.99 -10.58
CA ILE A 108 19.38 10.35 -10.97
C ILE A 108 20.21 9.10 -11.29
N SER A 109 21.38 9.29 -11.92
CA SER A 109 22.33 8.21 -12.21
C SER A 109 23.27 7.94 -11.02
N ARG A 110 24.02 6.82 -11.09
CA ARG A 110 25.03 6.49 -10.06
C ARG A 110 26.12 7.57 -9.99
N GLU A 111 26.47 8.15 -11.13
CA GLU A 111 27.50 9.18 -11.27
C GLU A 111 27.07 10.52 -10.64
N GLU A 112 25.77 10.78 -10.59
CA GLU A 112 25.18 11.98 -10.00
C GLU A 112 24.87 11.81 -8.50
N TRP A 113 25.07 10.61 -7.95
CA TRP A 113 24.79 10.31 -6.55
C TRP A 113 25.82 10.97 -5.61
N PRO A 114 25.41 11.91 -4.74
CA PRO A 114 26.37 12.77 -4.04
C PRO A 114 26.89 12.20 -2.71
N PHE A 115 26.51 10.97 -2.32
CA PHE A 115 26.84 10.39 -1.01
C PHE A 115 27.61 9.06 -1.10
N GLU A 116 28.67 8.92 -0.30
CA GLU A 116 29.48 7.70 -0.21
C GLU A 116 29.38 6.98 1.15
N ASP A 117 28.56 7.49 2.08
CA ASP A 117 28.54 7.12 3.49
C ASP A 117 27.44 6.10 3.85
N ILE A 118 26.55 6.39 4.80
CA ILE A 118 25.40 5.55 5.15
C ILE A 118 24.34 5.53 4.04
N TRP A 119 24.42 6.43 3.07
CA TRP A 119 23.50 6.57 1.93
C TRP A 119 24.11 6.01 0.63
N LYS A 120 24.59 4.76 0.62
CA LYS A 120 25.29 4.24 -0.57
C LYS A 120 24.31 3.95 -1.71
N TRP A 121 24.72 4.27 -2.93
CA TRP A 121 23.95 4.00 -4.15
C TRP A 121 23.33 2.59 -4.18
N ASP A 122 24.12 1.55 -3.94
CA ASP A 122 23.71 0.15 -4.06
C ASP A 122 22.64 -0.26 -3.01
N GLN A 123 22.46 0.51 -1.93
CA GLN A 123 21.41 0.23 -0.93
C GLN A 123 19.99 0.52 -1.44
N PHE A 124 19.84 1.23 -2.55
CA PHE A 124 18.53 1.57 -3.13
C PHE A 124 18.16 0.69 -4.33
N ASP A 125 18.88 -0.42 -4.57
CA ASP A 125 18.61 -1.32 -5.70
C ASP A 125 17.18 -1.88 -5.69
N GLU A 126 16.67 -2.27 -4.52
CA GLU A 126 15.29 -2.78 -4.38
C GLU A 126 14.26 -1.70 -4.71
N VAL A 127 14.50 -0.46 -4.26
CA VAL A 127 13.64 0.70 -4.53
C VAL A 127 13.60 1.00 -6.04
N ARG A 128 14.78 1.07 -6.68
CA ARG A 128 14.88 1.29 -8.13
C ARG A 128 14.20 0.17 -8.92
N SER A 129 14.41 -1.09 -8.51
CA SER A 129 13.77 -2.25 -9.14
C SER A 129 12.25 -2.22 -9.01
N PHE A 130 11.75 -1.84 -7.82
CA PHE A 130 10.32 -1.63 -7.58
C PHE A 130 9.74 -0.53 -8.47
N HIS A 131 10.40 0.63 -8.48
CA HIS A 131 9.96 1.76 -9.28
C HIS A 131 9.96 1.39 -10.77
N ALA A 132 11.02 0.79 -11.29
CA ALA A 132 11.10 0.40 -12.70
C ALA A 132 9.95 -0.52 -13.15
N LYS A 133 9.49 -1.42 -12.27
CA LYS A 133 8.35 -2.33 -12.55
C LYS A 133 6.99 -1.64 -12.47
N ASN A 134 6.89 -0.56 -11.72
CA ASN A 134 5.62 0.11 -11.40
C ASN A 134 5.51 1.54 -11.96
N ALA A 135 6.53 2.03 -12.65
CA ALA A 135 6.63 3.40 -13.14
C ALA A 135 5.41 3.85 -13.96
N MET A 136 4.82 2.92 -14.71
CA MET A 136 3.66 3.19 -15.56
C MET A 136 2.30 3.05 -14.87
N LEU A 137 2.23 2.56 -13.63
CA LEU A 137 0.96 2.47 -12.90
C LEU A 137 0.45 3.89 -12.66
N LYS A 138 -0.80 4.17 -13.02
CA LYS A 138 -1.35 5.53 -12.89
C LYS A 138 -1.97 5.74 -11.52
N PHE A 139 -1.66 6.89 -10.93
CA PHE A 139 -2.38 7.44 -9.78
C PHE A 139 -3.00 8.76 -10.22
N ALA A 140 -4.33 8.89 -10.08
CA ALA A 140 -5.09 10.04 -10.57
C ALA A 140 -4.74 10.40 -12.03
N GLY A 141 -4.70 9.39 -12.91
CA GLY A 141 -4.41 9.51 -14.33
C GLY A 141 -2.94 9.76 -14.71
N LYS A 142 -2.05 9.95 -13.74
CA LYS A 142 -0.61 10.20 -13.97
C LYS A 142 0.25 8.99 -13.62
N PRO A 143 1.22 8.59 -14.47
CA PRO A 143 2.17 7.53 -14.15
C PRO A 143 2.90 7.78 -12.83
N PHE A 144 3.24 6.70 -12.11
CA PHE A 144 4.02 6.78 -10.89
C PHE A 144 5.35 7.52 -11.08
N SER A 145 6.01 7.36 -12.23
CA SER A 145 7.23 8.09 -12.57
C SER A 145 7.08 9.61 -12.50
N ASP A 146 5.94 10.14 -12.94
CA ASP A 146 5.69 11.59 -12.94
C ASP A 146 5.57 12.11 -11.51
N TRP A 147 4.99 11.30 -10.60
CA TRP A 147 4.86 11.66 -9.19
C TRP A 147 6.21 11.76 -8.49
N ILE A 148 7.22 10.97 -8.89
CA ILE A 148 8.59 11.11 -8.41
C ILE A 148 9.16 12.47 -8.79
N THR A 149 9.05 12.85 -10.06
CA THR A 149 9.56 14.14 -10.55
C THR A 149 8.88 15.30 -9.84
N ILE A 150 7.55 15.23 -9.66
CA ILE A 150 6.80 16.24 -8.93
C ILE A 150 7.27 16.32 -7.48
N ALA A 151 7.52 15.19 -6.81
CA ALA A 151 8.01 15.19 -5.43
C ALA A 151 9.36 15.92 -5.33
N MET A 152 10.27 15.70 -6.28
CA MET A 152 11.58 16.35 -6.31
C MET A 152 11.50 17.87 -6.54
N GLU A 153 10.50 18.36 -7.27
CA GLU A 153 10.31 19.80 -7.48
C GLU A 153 9.75 20.53 -6.25
N VAL A 154 8.99 19.81 -5.41
CA VAL A 154 8.23 20.41 -4.30
C VAL A 154 8.95 20.25 -2.95
N TYR A 155 9.73 19.18 -2.78
CA TYR A 155 10.39 18.89 -1.52
C TYR A 155 11.87 19.23 -1.56
N GLU A 156 12.24 20.29 -0.86
CA GLU A 156 13.62 20.48 -0.41
C GLU A 156 13.78 19.72 0.93
N PRO A 157 14.78 18.84 1.06
CA PRO A 157 15.04 18.16 2.33
C PRO A 157 15.37 19.22 3.38
N ASN A 158 14.73 19.15 4.54
CA ASN A 158 15.17 19.92 5.69
C ASN A 158 16.35 19.18 6.33
N ILE A 159 17.52 19.30 5.71
CA ILE A 159 18.79 18.69 6.16
C ILE A 159 19.15 19.16 7.59
N ASP A 160 18.59 20.30 8.04
CA ASP A 160 18.82 20.89 9.37
C ASP A 160 17.89 20.34 10.46
N ALA A 161 16.88 19.54 10.13
CA ALA A 161 16.04 18.89 11.14
C ALA A 161 16.87 17.78 11.80
N TYR A 162 17.35 18.05 13.01
CA TYR A 162 18.19 17.16 13.82
C TYR A 162 17.60 15.74 13.91
N VAL A 163 18.02 14.86 12.99
CA VAL A 163 17.82 13.42 13.13
C VAL A 163 18.89 12.96 14.10
N ASP A 164 18.51 12.59 15.32
CA ASP A 164 19.44 12.16 16.38
C ASP A 164 20.37 11.02 15.90
N ASN A 165 19.93 10.22 14.92
CA ASN A 165 20.76 9.22 14.21
C ASN A 165 20.22 8.89 12.80
N PRO A 166 20.69 9.54 11.73
CA PRO A 166 20.21 9.30 10.36
C PRO A 166 20.44 7.86 9.88
N THR A 167 21.42 7.17 10.45
CA THR A 167 21.71 5.76 10.13
C THR A 167 20.56 4.83 10.54
N ASP A 168 19.98 5.06 11.72
CA ASP A 168 18.89 4.23 12.23
C ASP A 168 17.60 4.49 11.46
N GLU A 169 17.27 5.76 11.21
CA GLU A 169 16.09 6.13 10.41
C GLU A 169 16.16 5.49 9.02
N PHE A 170 17.29 5.59 8.34
CA PHE A 170 17.47 4.98 7.02
C PHE A 170 17.31 3.46 7.05
N ARG A 171 18.02 2.79 7.96
CA ARG A 171 17.96 1.31 8.10
C ARG A 171 16.53 0.85 8.34
N THR A 172 15.82 1.57 9.19
CA THR A 172 14.43 1.31 9.53
C THR A 172 13.50 1.54 8.36
N LEU A 173 13.66 2.65 7.64
CA LEU A 173 12.83 2.97 6.49
C LEU A 173 13.03 2.00 5.33
N LYS A 174 14.28 1.63 5.06
CA LYS A 174 14.63 0.59 4.09
C LYS A 174 13.95 -0.74 4.45
N GLY A 175 14.08 -1.16 5.71
CA GLY A 175 13.43 -2.37 6.20
C GLY A 175 11.90 -2.29 6.14
N HIS A 176 11.29 -1.14 6.42
CA HIS A 176 9.85 -0.96 6.26
C HIS A 176 9.41 -1.01 4.81
N PHE A 177 10.15 -0.38 3.90
CA PHE A 177 9.88 -0.44 2.47
C PHE A 177 9.90 -1.89 1.97
N GLU A 178 10.98 -2.63 2.22
CA GLU A 178 11.11 -4.03 1.82
C GLU A 178 9.96 -4.89 2.33
N ASN A 179 9.66 -4.81 3.63
CA ASN A 179 8.57 -5.57 4.24
C ASN A 179 7.18 -5.15 3.72
N THR A 180 7.05 -3.92 3.21
CA THR A 180 5.80 -3.42 2.63
C THR A 180 5.60 -3.92 1.20
N VAL A 181 6.66 -3.95 0.38
CA VAL A 181 6.53 -4.24 -1.06
C VAL A 181 6.75 -5.70 -1.43
N ILE A 182 7.45 -6.48 -0.59
CA ILE A 182 7.66 -7.91 -0.83
C ILE A 182 6.33 -8.66 -0.70
N ASP A 183 6.06 -9.50 -1.69
CA ASP A 183 4.85 -10.32 -1.80
C ASP A 183 3.53 -9.53 -1.80
N ARG A 184 3.62 -8.25 -2.19
CA ARG A 184 2.50 -7.35 -2.33
C ARG A 184 2.53 -6.62 -3.67
N ARG A 185 1.38 -6.07 -4.03
CA ARG A 185 1.18 -5.25 -5.23
C ARG A 185 0.62 -3.90 -4.82
N LEU A 186 1.09 -2.83 -5.48
CA LEU A 186 0.43 -1.53 -5.38
C LEU A 186 -1.02 -1.65 -5.86
N LEU A 187 -1.93 -1.00 -5.15
CA LEU A 187 -3.34 -0.94 -5.48
C LEU A 187 -3.74 0.47 -5.88
N VAL A 188 -4.60 0.55 -6.89
CA VAL A 188 -5.50 1.68 -7.15
C VAL A 188 -6.92 1.15 -7.18
N THR A 189 -7.82 1.74 -6.40
CA THR A 189 -9.24 1.37 -6.42
C THR A 189 -10.03 2.23 -7.40
N ALA A 190 -11.25 1.83 -7.76
CA ALA A 190 -12.10 2.55 -8.71
C ALA A 190 -12.37 4.01 -8.29
N SER A 191 -12.51 4.28 -6.99
CA SER A 191 -12.71 5.64 -6.45
C SER A 191 -11.40 6.41 -6.24
N GLY A 192 -10.24 5.82 -6.56
CA GLY A 192 -8.94 6.47 -6.48
C GLY A 192 -8.27 6.41 -5.10
N TYR A 193 -8.58 5.40 -4.28
CA TYR A 193 -7.75 5.07 -3.13
C TYR A 193 -6.47 4.38 -3.60
N ILE A 194 -5.38 4.56 -2.85
CA ILE A 194 -4.11 3.89 -3.10
C ILE A 194 -3.65 3.13 -1.87
N GLY A 195 -2.94 2.03 -2.12
CA GLY A 195 -2.54 1.12 -1.06
C GLY A 195 -1.71 -0.05 -1.56
N HIS A 196 -1.68 -1.13 -0.79
CA HIS A 196 -1.06 -2.38 -1.22
C HIS A 196 -1.90 -3.60 -0.80
N VAL A 197 -1.90 -4.60 -1.66
CA VAL A 197 -2.71 -5.83 -1.54
C VAL A 197 -1.84 -7.08 -1.68
N PRO A 198 -2.32 -8.26 -1.24
CA PRO A 198 -1.68 -9.53 -1.54
C PRO A 198 -1.49 -9.75 -3.05
N ASN A 199 -0.49 -10.54 -3.43
CA ASN A 199 -0.22 -10.84 -4.83
C ASN A 199 -1.40 -11.44 -5.60
N ASP A 200 -2.19 -12.28 -4.90
CA ASP A 200 -3.30 -13.05 -5.45
C ASP A 200 -4.54 -12.18 -5.74
N THR A 201 -4.53 -10.90 -5.36
CA THR A 201 -5.59 -9.94 -5.66
C THR A 201 -5.71 -9.68 -7.17
N GLN A 202 -6.95 -9.53 -7.63
CA GLN A 202 -7.34 -9.32 -9.01
C GLN A 202 -8.22 -8.09 -9.15
N CYS A 203 -8.17 -7.44 -10.32
CA CYS A 203 -9.13 -6.37 -10.64
C CYS A 203 -10.56 -6.90 -10.58
N GLY A 204 -11.45 -6.13 -9.96
CA GLY A 204 -12.82 -6.54 -9.63
C GLY A 204 -13.01 -7.15 -8.25
N ASP A 205 -11.94 -7.50 -7.53
CA ASP A 205 -12.05 -7.91 -6.13
C ASP A 205 -12.58 -6.74 -5.26
N ALA A 206 -13.36 -7.07 -4.24
CA ALA A 206 -13.96 -6.09 -3.34
C ALA A 206 -13.01 -5.75 -2.19
N ILE A 207 -12.89 -4.47 -1.89
CA ILE A 207 -12.25 -3.99 -0.68
C ILE A 207 -13.32 -3.81 0.38
N CYS A 208 -13.20 -4.54 1.50
CA CYS A 208 -14.21 -4.58 2.54
C CYS A 208 -13.65 -4.18 3.91
N ILE A 209 -14.47 -3.52 4.72
CA ILE A 209 -14.23 -3.36 6.15
C ILE A 209 -15.18 -4.32 6.87
N LEU A 210 -14.61 -5.37 7.45
CA LEU A 210 -15.34 -6.30 8.30
C LEU A 210 -15.35 -5.77 9.74
N TYR A 211 -16.52 -5.77 10.38
CA TYR A 211 -16.65 -5.21 11.72
C TYR A 211 -15.93 -6.06 12.76
N GLY A 212 -15.16 -5.40 13.63
CA GLY A 212 -14.29 -6.07 14.61
C GLY A 212 -12.88 -6.35 14.08
N MET A 213 -12.58 -6.01 12.82
CA MET A 213 -11.23 -6.09 12.27
C MET A 213 -10.50 -4.75 12.31
N ASP A 214 -9.20 -4.83 12.55
CA ASP A 214 -8.32 -3.67 12.61
C ASP A 214 -7.95 -3.09 11.25
N VAL A 215 -8.07 -3.89 10.21
CA VAL A 215 -7.64 -3.57 8.84
C VAL A 215 -8.72 -3.95 7.83
N PRO A 216 -8.83 -3.24 6.70
CA PRO A 216 -9.60 -3.70 5.56
C PRO A 216 -9.07 -5.02 5.01
N VAL A 217 -9.92 -5.73 4.27
CA VAL A 217 -9.59 -6.98 3.59
C VAL A 217 -10.02 -6.95 2.14
N VAL A 218 -9.36 -7.77 1.33
CA VAL A 218 -9.78 -8.08 -0.03
C VAL A 218 -10.64 -9.34 0.00
N LEU A 219 -11.86 -9.24 -0.50
CA LEU A 219 -12.78 -10.35 -0.70
C LEU A 219 -13.07 -10.55 -2.18
N ARG A 220 -13.04 -11.80 -2.63
CA ARG A 220 -13.46 -12.17 -3.98
C ARG A 220 -14.80 -12.89 -3.94
N GLN A 221 -15.76 -12.44 -4.73
CA GLN A 221 -17.06 -13.11 -4.79
C GLN A 221 -17.00 -14.37 -5.66
N SER A 222 -17.46 -15.49 -5.10
CA SER A 222 -17.60 -16.78 -5.78
C SER A 222 -18.91 -16.87 -6.57
N GLN A 223 -18.98 -17.80 -7.52
CA GLN A 223 -20.17 -18.01 -8.36
C GLN A 223 -21.42 -18.44 -7.56
N ASP A 224 -21.21 -19.11 -6.43
CA ASP A 224 -22.27 -19.56 -5.52
C ASP A 224 -22.76 -18.46 -4.56
N GLY A 225 -22.18 -17.25 -4.64
CA GLY A 225 -22.53 -16.11 -3.81
C GLY A 225 -21.77 -16.03 -2.48
N THR A 226 -20.87 -16.96 -2.18
CA THR A 226 -19.92 -16.86 -1.07
C THR A 226 -18.76 -15.93 -1.42
N TYR A 227 -17.89 -15.65 -0.44
CA TYR A 227 -16.68 -14.85 -0.62
C TYR A 227 -15.45 -15.64 -0.22
N GLU A 228 -14.38 -15.53 -1.00
CA GLU A 228 -13.04 -15.99 -0.63
C GLU A 228 -12.29 -14.82 0.04
N LEU A 229 -11.66 -15.07 1.19
CA LEU A 229 -10.76 -14.11 1.81
C LEU A 229 -9.38 -14.17 1.15
N ILE A 230 -9.06 -13.18 0.32
CA ILE A 230 -7.76 -13.08 -0.33
C ILE A 230 -6.68 -12.60 0.65
N GLY A 231 -7.05 -11.70 1.56
CA GLY A 231 -6.16 -11.29 2.66
C GLY A 231 -6.27 -9.82 3.05
N PRO A 232 -5.38 -9.35 3.95
CA PRO A 232 -5.43 -7.99 4.47
C PRO A 232 -5.02 -6.96 3.42
N TYR A 233 -5.69 -5.81 3.46
CA TYR A 233 -5.44 -4.66 2.61
C TYR A 233 -4.96 -3.47 3.45
N TYR A 234 -3.90 -2.80 3.00
CA TYR A 234 -3.48 -1.52 3.55
C TYR A 234 -3.92 -0.40 2.61
N VAL A 235 -4.61 0.60 3.14
CA VAL A 235 -4.92 1.87 2.45
C VAL A 235 -4.39 2.99 3.29
N HIS A 236 -3.71 3.94 2.66
CA HIS A 236 -3.49 5.21 3.35
C HIS A 236 -4.84 5.90 3.64
N CYS A 237 -4.96 6.62 4.76
CA CYS A 237 -6.16 7.31 5.26
C CYS A 237 -7.26 6.42 5.90
N VAL A 238 -7.54 5.22 5.38
CA VAL A 238 -8.58 4.33 5.95
C VAL A 238 -8.23 3.85 7.36
N MET A 239 -6.98 3.45 7.59
CA MET A 239 -6.54 3.02 8.92
C MET A 239 -6.28 4.17 9.90
N GLY A 240 -6.36 5.42 9.42
CA GLY A 240 -6.35 6.63 10.25
C GLY A 240 -7.70 6.96 10.89
N GLY A 241 -8.76 6.23 10.54
CA GLY A 241 -10.12 6.47 11.01
C GLY A 241 -10.86 7.55 10.21
N GLU A 242 -10.31 8.03 9.10
CA GLU A 242 -10.91 9.10 8.29
C GLU A 242 -12.21 8.66 7.58
N LEU A 243 -12.46 7.36 7.50
CA LEU A 243 -13.72 6.78 7.01
C LEU A 243 -14.81 6.68 8.08
N MET A 244 -14.50 6.94 9.35
CA MET A 244 -15.44 6.71 10.45
C MET A 244 -16.66 7.63 10.34
N ASP A 245 -16.48 8.85 9.86
CA ASP A 245 -17.57 9.81 9.68
C ASP A 245 -18.47 9.39 8.52
N ASP A 246 -17.90 8.97 7.39
CA ASP A 246 -18.66 8.45 6.23
C ASP A 246 -19.45 7.17 6.61
N MET A 247 -18.87 6.29 7.43
CA MET A 247 -19.55 5.10 7.95
C MET A 247 -20.69 5.44 8.92
N GLN A 248 -20.50 6.40 9.83
CA GLN A 248 -21.54 6.83 10.77
C GLN A 248 -22.70 7.57 10.08
N ASN A 249 -22.41 8.27 8.98
CA ASN A 249 -23.40 9.00 8.19
C ASN A 249 -24.19 8.11 7.21
N GLY A 250 -23.96 6.79 7.20
CA GLY A 250 -24.71 5.84 6.37
C GLY A 250 -24.40 5.93 4.88
N VAL A 251 -23.19 6.41 4.52
CA VAL A 251 -22.74 6.49 3.12
C VAL A 251 -22.58 5.09 2.51
N PHE A 252 -22.26 4.09 3.34
CA PHE A 252 -22.04 2.71 2.92
C PHE A 252 -23.23 1.82 3.27
N GLU A 253 -23.58 0.93 2.35
CA GLU A 253 -24.57 -0.12 2.60
C GLU A 253 -23.94 -1.28 3.37
N GLU A 254 -24.54 -1.61 4.52
CA GLU A 254 -24.09 -2.72 5.34
C GLU A 254 -24.55 -4.08 4.79
N ARG A 255 -23.66 -5.08 4.84
CA ARG A 255 -23.91 -6.42 4.30
C ARG A 255 -23.36 -7.51 5.23
N ILE A 256 -23.91 -8.72 5.07
CA ILE A 256 -23.35 -9.94 5.65
C ILE A 256 -22.53 -10.64 4.57
N PHE A 257 -21.26 -10.91 4.87
CA PHE A 257 -20.34 -11.67 4.04
C PHE A 257 -20.26 -13.09 4.57
N ASN A 258 -20.61 -14.06 3.74
CA ASN A 258 -20.39 -15.48 4.00
C ASN A 258 -19.06 -15.86 3.36
N ILE A 259 -18.03 -16.02 4.19
CA ILE A 259 -16.65 -16.24 3.77
C ILE A 259 -16.34 -17.74 3.87
N ALA A 260 -15.94 -18.35 2.77
CA ALA A 260 -15.63 -19.79 2.66
C ALA A 260 -14.12 -20.01 2.47
#